data_AF-A0A1E3QMP7-F1
#
_entry.id   AF-A0A1E3QMP7-F1
#
_cell.length_a   1.000
_cell.length_b   1.000
_cell.length_c   1.000
_cell.angle_alpha   90.00
_cell.angle_beta   90.00
_cell.angle_gamma   90.00
#
_symmetry.space_group_name_H-M   'P 1'
#
loop_
_entity.id
_entity.type
_entity.pdbx_description
1 polymer ?
#
loop_
_entity_poly.entity_id
_entity_poly.type
_entity_poly.pdbx_seq_one_letter_code
_entity_poly.pdbx_strand_id
1 'polypeptide(L)'
;MLTPHTTYQKIDKMGNILSASFAPECDEKKATYDACFNSWYTEKFLAGKSITNECEELWHEYKECIDIALVKRGMVKMMEEAREEASFENSGIPQNHDEAKK
;
A
#
# COMPACT_ATOMS: atom_id res chain seq x y z
N MET A 1 4.40 -17.07 -40.07
CA MET A 1 3.51 -17.70 -39.09
C MET A 1 3.74 -17.02 -37.76
N LEU A 2 2.99 -15.95 -37.48
CA LEU A 2 3.04 -15.24 -36.20
C LEU A 2 1.91 -15.81 -35.34
N THR A 3 2.26 -16.40 -34.19
CA THR A 3 1.30 -16.96 -33.25
C THR A 3 0.58 -15.83 -32.50
N PRO A 4 -0.76 -15.75 -32.54
CA PRO A 4 -1.52 -14.77 -31.79
C PRO A 4 -1.79 -15.35 -30.39
N HIS A 5 -0.88 -15.16 -29.44
CA HIS A 5 -1.12 -15.56 -28.05
C HIS A 5 -0.67 -14.53 -27.02
N THR A 6 -0.96 -13.25 -27.28
CA THR A 6 -0.92 -12.22 -26.23
C THR A 6 -2.10 -11.26 -26.33
N THR A 7 -3.28 -11.81 -26.65
CA THR A 7 -4.57 -11.12 -26.50
C THR A 7 -5.14 -11.25 -25.08
N TYR A 8 -4.34 -11.64 -24.08
CA TYR A 8 -4.86 -12.07 -22.77
C TYR A 8 -4.06 -11.54 -21.57
N GLN A 9 -3.85 -10.23 -21.51
CA GLN A 9 -3.74 -9.53 -20.22
C GLN A 9 -4.73 -8.36 -20.18
N LYS A 10 -6.00 -8.76 -20.17
CA LYS A 10 -7.10 -8.13 -19.42
C LYS A 10 -7.28 -6.63 -19.63
N ILE A 11 -8.02 -6.34 -20.70
CA ILE A 11 -8.78 -5.09 -20.89
C ILE A 11 -10.08 -5.10 -20.03
N ASP A 12 -10.21 -6.01 -19.05
CA ASP A 12 -11.39 -6.13 -18.16
C ASP A 12 -11.28 -5.37 -16.83
N LYS A 13 -10.31 -4.45 -16.67
CA LYS A 13 -10.34 -3.44 -15.59
C LYS A 13 -10.97 -2.12 -16.06
N MET A 14 -12.04 -2.19 -16.86
CA MET A 14 -12.90 -1.03 -17.08
C MET A 14 -13.67 -0.76 -15.79
N GLY A 15 -13.17 0.16 -14.95
CA GLY A 15 -13.99 0.74 -13.90
C GLY A 15 -13.33 1.30 -12.63
N ASN A 16 -12.00 1.42 -12.51
CA ASN A 16 -11.42 2.28 -11.46
C ASN A 16 -9.95 2.64 -11.75
N ILE A 17 -9.63 3.94 -11.77
CA ILE A 17 -8.28 4.51 -11.95
C ILE A 17 -7.48 4.45 -10.63
N LEU A 18 -7.73 3.43 -9.80
CA LEU A 18 -7.08 3.29 -8.48
C LEU A 18 -5.83 2.41 -8.59
N SER A 19 -4.82 2.76 -7.79
CA SER A 19 -3.53 2.06 -7.77
C SER A 19 -3.72 0.58 -7.39
N ALA A 20 -3.07 -0.31 -8.13
CA ALA A 20 -3.08 -1.73 -7.84
C ALA A 20 -2.28 -2.05 -6.57
N SER A 21 -2.73 -3.05 -5.83
CA SER A 21 -1.95 -3.69 -4.79
C SER A 21 -0.81 -4.52 -5.40
N PHE A 22 0.31 -4.67 -4.68
CA PHE A 22 1.35 -5.61 -5.08
C PHE A 22 0.85 -7.06 -5.04
N ALA A 23 -0.19 -7.32 -4.24
CA ALA A 23 -0.91 -8.58 -4.10
C ALA A 23 -2.30 -8.41 -4.74
N PRO A 24 -2.52 -8.91 -5.97
CA PRO A 24 -3.78 -8.71 -6.70
C PRO A 24 -5.03 -9.19 -5.96
N GLU A 25 -4.87 -10.18 -5.07
CA GLU A 25 -5.92 -10.68 -4.20
C GLU A 25 -6.44 -9.63 -3.19
N CYS A 26 -5.66 -8.56 -2.95
CA CYS A 26 -6.02 -7.47 -2.06
C CYS A 26 -6.54 -6.22 -2.79
N ASP A 27 -6.66 -6.24 -4.14
CA ASP A 27 -7.05 -5.07 -4.95
C ASP A 27 -8.42 -4.51 -4.56
N GLU A 28 -9.41 -5.38 -4.34
CA GLU A 28 -10.77 -4.97 -3.99
C GLU A 28 -10.84 -4.33 -2.59
N LYS A 29 -10.20 -4.97 -1.60
CA LYS A 29 -10.11 -4.44 -0.24
C LYS A 29 -9.39 -3.09 -0.21
N LYS A 30 -8.31 -2.97 -1.00
CA LYS A 30 -7.59 -1.71 -1.20
C LYS A 30 -8.49 -0.63 -1.78
N ALA A 31 -9.19 -0.91 -2.86
CA ALA A 31 -10.05 0.07 -3.52
C ALA A 31 -11.14 0.60 -2.59
N THR A 32 -11.77 -0.29 -1.82
CA THR A 32 -12.81 0.08 -0.84
C THR A 32 -12.23 0.92 0.30
N TYR A 33 -11.07 0.53 0.85
CA TYR A 33 -10.39 1.32 1.89
C TYR A 33 -9.94 2.69 1.37
N ASP A 34 -9.25 2.74 0.23
CA ASP A 34 -8.73 3.98 -0.37
C ASP A 34 -9.86 4.97 -0.67
N ALA A 35 -11.01 4.50 -1.17
CA ALA A 35 -12.17 5.35 -1.42
C ALA A 35 -12.71 5.99 -0.13
N CYS A 36 -12.83 5.20 0.96
CA CYS A 36 -13.22 5.73 2.26
C CYS A 36 -12.20 6.74 2.79
N PHE A 37 -10.91 6.37 2.78
CA PHE A 37 -9.83 7.20 3.29
C PHE A 37 -9.75 8.54 2.54
N ASN A 38 -9.87 8.54 1.21
CA ASN A 38 -9.78 9.77 0.41
C ASN A 38 -10.89 10.78 0.74
N SER A 39 -12.13 10.32 0.92
CA SER A 39 -13.24 11.20 1.34
C SER A 39 -13.03 11.71 2.76
N TRP A 40 -12.68 10.82 3.70
CA TRP A 40 -12.39 11.21 5.09
C TRP A 40 -11.23 12.21 5.17
N TYR A 41 -10.13 11.96 4.45
CA TYR A 41 -8.93 12.79 4.46
C TYR A 41 -9.23 14.21 3.97
N THR A 42 -9.97 14.34 2.86
CA THR A 42 -10.28 15.64 2.26
C THR A 42 -11.38 16.40 3.00
N GLU A 43 -12.46 15.73 3.39
CA GLU A 43 -13.65 16.40 3.93
C GLU A 43 -13.60 16.60 5.45
N LYS A 44 -12.83 15.77 6.16
CA LYS A 44 -12.79 15.75 7.63
C LYS A 44 -11.42 16.11 8.17
N PHE A 45 -10.37 15.36 7.81
CA PHE A 45 -9.05 15.53 8.38
C PHE A 45 -8.43 16.89 8.00
N LEU A 46 -8.31 17.18 6.69
CA LEU A 46 -7.77 18.45 6.21
C LEU A 46 -8.66 19.65 6.58
N ALA A 47 -9.96 19.43 6.77
CA ALA A 47 -10.89 20.46 7.22
C ALA A 47 -10.90 20.67 8.75
N GLY A 48 -10.09 19.91 9.51
CA GLY A 48 -9.99 20.00 10.96
C GLY A 48 -11.25 19.53 11.72
N LYS A 49 -12.11 18.72 11.08
CA LYS A 49 -13.40 18.28 11.66
C LYS A 49 -13.31 16.95 12.39
N SER A 50 -12.36 16.09 12.05
CA SER A 50 -12.19 14.78 12.67
C SER A 50 -10.73 14.34 12.60
N ILE A 51 -10.26 13.70 13.66
CA ILE A 51 -9.00 12.94 13.71
C ILE A 51 -9.25 11.44 13.88
N THR A 52 -10.52 11.03 14.02
CA THR A 52 -10.90 9.64 14.26
C THR A 52 -11.00 8.92 12.92
N ASN A 53 -10.40 7.73 12.82
CA ASN A 53 -10.43 6.93 11.61
C ASN A 53 -11.80 6.23 11.46
N GLU A 54 -12.64 6.76 10.58
CA GLU A 54 -13.96 6.20 10.28
C GLU A 54 -13.89 4.98 9.33
N CYS A 55 -12.71 4.71 8.78
CA CYS A 55 -12.43 3.63 7.82
C CYS A 55 -11.71 2.44 8.47
N GLU A 56 -11.73 2.33 9.81
CA GLU A 56 -10.93 1.37 10.57
C GLU A 56 -11.21 -0.10 10.20
N GLU A 57 -12.48 -0.50 10.07
CA GLU A 57 -12.84 -1.87 9.68
C GLU A 57 -12.30 -2.22 8.28
N LEU A 58 -12.47 -1.30 7.32
CA LEU A 58 -11.95 -1.47 5.95
C LEU A 58 -10.43 -1.55 5.93
N TRP A 59 -9.77 -0.78 6.80
CA TRP A 59 -8.33 -0.81 6.97
C TRP A 59 -7.86 -2.17 7.48
N HIS A 60 -8.51 -2.72 8.53
CA HIS A 60 -8.12 -4.01 9.10
C HIS A 60 -8.23 -5.14 8.08
N GLU A 61 -9.32 -5.19 7.32
CA GLU A 61 -9.47 -6.20 6.26
C GLU A 61 -8.38 -6.09 5.17
N TYR A 62 -8.09 -4.87 4.72
CA TYR A 62 -7.06 -4.64 3.72
C TYR A 62 -5.67 -5.00 4.26
N LYS A 63 -5.37 -4.54 5.48
CA LYS A 63 -4.09 -4.77 6.16
C LYS A 63 -3.82 -6.25 6.35
N GLU A 64 -4.80 -7.02 6.83
CA GLU A 64 -4.64 -8.46 7.03
C GLU A 64 -4.26 -9.16 5.72
N CYS A 65 -4.92 -8.80 4.62
CA CYS A 65 -4.59 -9.33 3.29
C CYS A 65 -3.13 -9.02 2.89
N ILE A 66 -2.69 -7.79 3.13
CA ILE A 66 -1.32 -7.35 2.83
C ILE A 66 -0.29 -8.05 3.72
N ASP A 67 -0.53 -8.17 5.01
CA ASP A 67 0.39 -8.81 5.96
C ASP A 67 0.64 -10.28 5.59
N ILE A 68 -0.42 -11.01 5.20
CA ILE A 68 -0.30 -12.37 4.67
C ILE A 68 0.57 -12.39 3.39
N ALA A 69 0.37 -11.45 2.48
CA ALA A 69 1.13 -11.37 1.23
C ALA A 69 2.61 -10.99 1.45
N LEU A 70 2.90 -10.15 2.44
CA LEU A 70 4.26 -9.78 2.84
C LEU A 70 5.03 -10.99 3.38
N VAL A 71 4.39 -11.78 4.26
CA VAL A 71 4.95 -13.03 4.80
C VAL A 71 5.27 -14.01 3.67
N LYS A 72 4.32 -14.23 2.74
CA LYS A 72 4.51 -15.14 1.60
C LYS A 72 5.68 -14.75 0.70
N ARG A 73 6.00 -13.47 0.59
CA ARG A 73 7.09 -12.95 -0.24
C ARG A 73 8.41 -12.77 0.51
N GLY A 74 8.45 -13.04 1.82
CA GLY A 74 9.66 -12.89 2.63
C GLY A 74 10.14 -11.44 2.77
N MET A 75 9.28 -10.46 2.54
CA MET A 75 9.64 -9.03 2.58
C MET A 75 9.48 -8.40 3.97
N VAL A 76 8.93 -9.14 4.95
CA VAL A 76 8.62 -8.64 6.29
C VAL A 76 9.82 -8.01 6.97
N LYS A 77 10.98 -8.68 6.94
CA LYS A 77 12.21 -8.18 7.61
C LYS A 77 12.63 -6.81 7.07
N MET A 78 12.70 -6.67 5.74
CA MET A 78 13.07 -5.41 5.08
C MET A 78 12.06 -4.29 5.40
N MET A 79 10.77 -4.62 5.41
CA MET A 79 9.72 -3.65 5.71
C MET A 79 9.78 -3.17 7.16
N GLU A 80 10.11 -4.03 8.11
CA GLU A 80 10.24 -3.65 9.51
C GLU A 80 11.50 -2.80 9.76
N GLU A 81 12.64 -3.22 9.21
CA GLU A 81 13.89 -2.44 9.28
C GLU A 81 13.69 -1.01 8.73
N ALA A 82 12.99 -0.87 7.60
CA ALA A 82 12.68 0.42 7.02
C ALA A 82 11.67 1.25 7.84
N ARG A 83 10.76 0.61 8.59
CA ARG A 83 9.81 1.30 9.47
C ARG A 83 10.48 1.85 10.73
N GLU A 84 11.51 1.17 11.22
CA GLU A 84 12.28 1.60 12.39
C GLU A 84 13.22 2.78 12.08
N GLU A 85 13.54 3.07 10.82
CA GLU A 85 14.59 4.04 10.41
C GLU A 85 14.30 5.52 10.78
N ALA A 86 13.15 5.86 11.40
CA ALA A 86 12.83 7.18 11.96
C ALA A 86 13.37 8.40 11.15
N SER A 87 13.21 8.35 9.83
CA SER A 87 13.99 9.19 8.89
C SER A 87 13.86 10.70 9.14
N PHE A 88 12.73 11.16 9.68
CA PHE A 88 12.53 12.58 10.00
C PHE A 88 13.27 13.08 11.24
N GLU A 89 13.65 12.20 12.18
CA GLU A 89 14.50 12.60 13.33
C GLU A 89 15.89 13.05 12.85
N ASN A 90 16.36 12.47 11.74
CA ASN A 90 17.59 12.84 11.06
C ASN A 90 17.36 13.84 9.92
N SER A 91 16.30 14.65 9.98
CA SER A 91 15.95 15.63 8.93
C SER A 91 15.74 15.02 7.53
N GLY A 92 15.34 13.75 7.45
CA GLY A 92 15.08 13.05 6.18
C GLY A 92 16.35 12.55 5.46
N ILE A 93 17.50 12.52 6.14
CA ILE A 93 18.76 12.05 5.55
C ILE A 93 18.79 10.50 5.61
N PRO A 94 18.88 9.79 4.48
CA PRO A 94 18.99 8.32 4.47
C PRO A 94 20.27 7.85 5.16
N GLN A 95 20.17 6.79 5.97
CA GLN A 95 21.35 6.18 6.60
C GLN A 95 22.01 5.22 5.58
N ASN A 96 23.22 5.54 5.10
CA ASN A 96 24.03 4.57 4.34
C ASN A 96 24.57 3.51 5.32
N HIS A 97 23.83 2.42 5.51
CA HIS A 97 24.23 1.32 6.40
C HIS A 97 25.39 0.46 5.85
N ASP A 98 25.87 0.71 4.63
CA ASP A 98 26.99 -0.04 4.03
C ASP A 98 28.38 0.41 4.50
N GLU A 99 28.51 1.54 5.20
CA GLU A 99 29.83 2.05 5.64
C GLU A 99 30.26 1.57 7.04
N ALA A 100 29.40 0.88 7.79
CA ALA A 100 29.68 0.47 9.18
C ALA A 100 30.32 -0.92 9.33
N LYS A 101 30.76 -1.57 8.23
CA LYS A 101 31.35 -2.92 8.26
C LYS A 101 32.73 -3.01 7.58
N LYS A 102 33.59 -2.02 7.81
CA LYS A 102 35.03 -2.10 7.52
C LYS A 102 35.84 -2.34 8.78
#